data_AF-A0A520E264-F1
#
_entry.id   AF-A0A520E264-F1
#
_cell.length_a   1.000
_cell.length_b   1.000
_cell.length_c   1.000
_cell.angle_alpha   90.00
_cell.angle_beta   90.00
_cell.angle_gamma   90.00
#
_symmetry.space_group_name_H-M   'P 1'
#
loop_
_entity.id
_entity.type
_entity.pdbx_description
1 polymer ?
#
loop_
_entity_poly.entity_id
_entity_poly.type
_entity_poly.pdbx_seq_one_letter_code
_entity_poly.pdbx_strand_id
1 'polypeptide(L)'
;LAAVGTFAVATTLPEARTATVSSAVIAAALIVLTFTARLSMLFARLPLPPVPTPSNPLDDDRDGLPEPELPGLTELTERAGRARSYLTGLIVATSVVALTAAVALAWSWPGQGIVWPNLALAFATAVVLMFRGRTYAGAHQAVPLISAGISVVLALLGGMAWTHRDHALVVFAITMTVLLLSLILGILAPQNTFSPVMRRAAELLDLAAIAAIVPLICWVSGLFALMRGL
;
A
#
# COMPACT_ATOMS: atom_id res chain seq x y z
N LEU A 1 -16.24 41.16 -14.13
CA LEU A 1 -15.31 40.49 -13.18
C LEU A 1 -16.00 39.52 -12.21
N ALA A 2 -17.30 39.61 -11.94
CA ALA A 2 -18.00 38.65 -11.04
C ALA A 2 -18.55 37.37 -11.72
N ALA A 3 -18.72 37.34 -13.05
CA ALA A 3 -19.27 36.19 -13.77
C ALA A 3 -18.24 35.09 -14.12
N VAL A 4 -16.95 35.36 -13.96
CA VAL A 4 -15.88 34.37 -14.20
C VAL A 4 -15.62 33.50 -12.96
N GLY A 5 -15.97 34.00 -11.76
CA GLY A 5 -15.76 33.28 -10.49
C GLY A 5 -16.73 32.12 -10.27
N THR A 6 -17.97 32.22 -10.73
CA THR A 6 -18.99 31.18 -10.52
C THR A 6 -18.85 29.97 -11.45
N PHE A 7 -18.32 30.15 -12.66
CA PHE A 7 -18.07 29.03 -13.58
C PHE A 7 -16.84 28.20 -13.16
N ALA A 8 -15.82 28.82 -12.56
CA ALA A 8 -14.64 28.14 -12.02
C ALA A 8 -14.95 27.34 -10.74
N VAL A 9 -15.91 27.79 -9.92
CA VAL A 9 -16.36 27.04 -8.74
C VAL A 9 -17.15 25.81 -9.14
N ALA A 10 -17.95 25.86 -10.20
CA ALA A 10 -18.76 24.72 -10.65
C ALA A 10 -17.92 23.57 -11.24
N THR A 11 -16.79 23.85 -11.88
CA THR A 11 -15.91 22.83 -12.49
C THR A 11 -14.84 22.27 -11.55
N THR A 12 -14.55 22.93 -10.43
CA THR A 12 -13.56 22.48 -9.43
C THR A 12 -14.16 21.59 -8.35
N LEU A 13 -15.48 21.65 -8.12
CA LEU A 13 -16.18 20.80 -7.16
C LEU A 13 -16.11 19.28 -7.48
N PRO A 14 -16.20 18.82 -8.74
CA PRO A 14 -16.00 17.42 -9.09
C PRO A 14 -14.57 16.96 -8.83
N GLU A 15 -13.58 17.76 -9.21
CA GLU A 15 -12.16 17.40 -9.13
C GLU A 15 -11.65 17.37 -7.67
N ALA A 16 -12.00 18.38 -6.86
CA ALA A 16 -11.71 18.39 -5.43
C ALA A 16 -12.37 17.20 -4.71
N ARG A 17 -13.58 16.81 -5.15
CA ARG A 17 -14.25 15.60 -4.67
C ARG A 17 -13.50 14.34 -5.07
N THR A 18 -12.99 14.24 -6.30
CA THR A 18 -12.19 13.07 -6.72
C THR A 18 -10.89 12.90 -5.94
N ALA A 19 -10.16 13.98 -5.66
CA ALA A 19 -8.92 13.92 -4.87
C ALA A 19 -9.20 13.44 -3.43
N THR A 20 -10.23 14.02 -2.80
CA THR A 20 -10.63 13.65 -1.44
C THR A 20 -11.09 12.19 -1.36
N VAL A 21 -11.95 11.75 -2.29
CA VAL A 21 -12.40 10.35 -2.35
C VAL A 21 -11.23 9.41 -2.57
N SER A 22 -10.33 9.73 -3.50
CA SER A 22 -9.16 8.90 -3.80
C SER A 22 -8.23 8.78 -2.59
N SER A 23 -7.96 9.87 -1.87
CA SER A 23 -7.17 9.81 -0.63
C SER A 23 -7.82 8.96 0.46
N ALA A 24 -9.15 8.99 0.59
CA ALA A 24 -9.88 8.17 1.55
C ALA A 24 -9.85 6.69 1.15
N VAL A 25 -9.98 6.39 -0.14
CA VAL A 25 -9.88 5.01 -0.67
C VAL A 25 -8.46 4.46 -0.49
N ILE A 26 -7.41 5.27 -0.71
CA ILE A 26 -6.02 4.89 -0.42
C ILE A 26 -5.88 4.53 1.06
N ALA A 27 -6.38 5.39 1.96
CA ALA A 27 -6.32 5.15 3.40
C ALA A 27 -7.01 3.84 3.77
N ALA A 28 -8.24 3.63 3.30
CA ALA A 28 -9.00 2.41 3.54
C ALA A 28 -8.29 1.17 3.00
N ALA A 29 -7.76 1.22 1.78
CA ALA A 29 -7.04 0.11 1.17
C ALA A 29 -5.78 -0.27 1.97
N LEU A 30 -4.99 0.72 2.43
CA LEU A 30 -3.79 0.47 3.24
C LEU A 30 -4.13 -0.04 4.65
N ILE A 31 -5.24 0.42 5.24
CA ILE A 31 -5.76 -0.11 6.50
C ILE A 31 -6.16 -1.58 6.33
N VAL A 32 -6.99 -1.91 5.32
CA VAL A 32 -7.41 -3.29 5.04
C VAL A 32 -6.19 -4.16 4.75
N LEU A 33 -5.22 -3.66 3.97
CA LEU A 33 -3.96 -4.35 3.69
C LEU A 33 -3.24 -4.77 4.97
N THR A 34 -3.25 -3.90 6.00
CA THR A 34 -2.65 -4.17 7.33
C THR A 34 -3.35 -5.31 8.08
N PHE A 35 -4.65 -5.49 7.86
CA PHE A 35 -5.44 -6.52 8.53
C PHE A 35 -5.60 -7.82 7.71
N THR A 36 -5.03 -7.90 6.50
CA THR A 36 -5.20 -9.05 5.58
C THR A 36 -4.92 -10.41 6.22
N ALA A 37 -3.82 -10.56 6.96
CA ALA A 37 -3.46 -11.82 7.60
C ALA A 37 -4.48 -12.25 8.68
N ARG A 38 -4.95 -11.29 9.48
CA ARG A 38 -5.98 -11.56 10.50
C ARG A 38 -7.30 -11.93 9.85
N LEU A 39 -7.68 -11.21 8.81
CA LEU A 39 -8.91 -11.43 8.08
C LEU A 39 -8.90 -12.79 7.33
N SER A 40 -7.76 -13.19 6.75
CA SER A 40 -7.61 -14.50 6.12
C SER A 40 -7.70 -15.65 7.11
N MET A 41 -7.11 -15.51 8.30
CA MET A 41 -7.21 -16.52 9.37
C MET A 41 -8.65 -16.62 9.89
N LEU A 42 -9.32 -15.48 10.06
CA LEU A 42 -10.72 -15.41 10.47
C LEU A 42 -11.64 -16.11 9.47
N PHE A 43 -11.49 -15.81 8.17
CA PHE A 43 -12.30 -16.44 7.11
C PHE A 43 -12.02 -17.92 6.93
N ALA A 44 -10.79 -18.37 7.19
CA ALA A 44 -10.43 -19.78 7.14
C ALA A 44 -10.79 -20.56 8.43
N ARG A 45 -11.26 -19.87 9.49
CA ARG A 45 -11.56 -20.47 10.80
C ARG A 45 -10.40 -21.31 11.32
N LEU A 46 -9.18 -20.78 11.16
CA LEU A 46 -7.99 -21.41 11.73
C LEU A 46 -8.06 -21.29 13.26
N PRO A 47 -8.01 -22.42 14.00
CA PRO A 47 -7.95 -22.36 15.45
C PRO A 47 -6.64 -21.66 15.85
N LEU A 48 -6.74 -20.67 16.73
CA LEU A 48 -5.56 -20.05 17.32
C LEU A 48 -4.99 -21.00 18.37
N PRO A 49 -3.67 -21.25 18.38
CA PRO A 49 -3.07 -22.05 19.43
C PRO A 49 -3.34 -21.38 20.79
N PRO A 50 -3.70 -22.15 21.84
CA PRO A 50 -3.90 -21.58 23.16
C PRO A 50 -2.59 -20.94 23.63
N VAL A 51 -2.65 -19.66 23.99
CA VAL A 51 -1.49 -18.96 24.55
C VAL A 51 -1.39 -19.32 26.03
N PRO A 52 -0.22 -19.77 26.54
CA PRO A 52 -0.04 -20.04 27.96
C PRO A 52 -0.37 -18.78 28.76
N THR A 53 -1.36 -18.88 29.66
CA THR A 53 -1.61 -17.85 30.67
C THR A 53 -0.89 -18.25 31.96
N PRO A 54 -0.50 -17.29 32.83
CA PRO A 54 0.18 -17.62 34.09
C PRO A 54 -0.60 -18.57 35.02
N SER A 55 -1.91 -18.69 34.82
CA SER A 55 -2.81 -19.63 35.50
C SER A 55 -2.89 -21.01 34.84
N ASN A 56 -2.14 -21.24 33.76
CA ASN A 56 -2.03 -22.48 33.01
C ASN A 56 -0.58 -22.64 32.53
N PRO A 57 0.35 -22.98 33.45
CA PRO A 57 1.71 -23.35 33.07
C PRO A 57 1.66 -24.53 32.11
N LEU A 58 2.70 -24.71 31.30
CA LEU A 58 2.90 -25.93 30.52
C LEU A 58 3.26 -27.07 31.48
N ASP A 59 2.35 -27.45 32.37
CA ASP A 59 2.51 -28.61 33.24
C ASP A 59 2.03 -29.85 32.47
N ASP A 60 2.92 -30.84 32.40
CA ASP A 60 2.78 -32.14 31.72
C ASP A 60 1.66 -33.03 32.31
N ASP A 61 0.97 -32.54 33.34
CA ASP A 61 0.00 -33.26 34.16
C ASP A 61 -1.43 -32.69 34.01
N ARG A 62 -1.98 -32.73 32.78
CA ARG A 62 -3.42 -32.45 32.58
C ARG A 62 -4.27 -33.59 33.14
N ASP A 63 -4.55 -33.53 34.44
CA ASP A 63 -5.55 -34.36 35.11
C ASP A 63 -6.97 -34.02 34.61
N GLY A 64 -7.44 -34.72 33.57
CA GLY A 64 -8.86 -35.00 33.34
C GLY A 64 -9.77 -33.89 32.79
N LEU A 65 -9.25 -32.70 32.46
CA LEU A 65 -10.02 -31.73 31.65
C LEU A 65 -9.96 -32.12 30.18
N PRO A 66 -11.09 -32.14 29.43
CA PRO A 66 -11.05 -32.40 28.00
C PRO A 66 -10.14 -31.37 27.35
N GLU A 67 -9.00 -31.81 26.78
CA GLU A 67 -8.28 -30.96 25.84
C GLU A 67 -9.28 -30.53 24.76
N PRO A 68 -9.30 -29.25 24.33
CA PRO A 68 -10.05 -28.91 23.12
C PRO A 68 -9.55 -29.83 22.03
N GLU A 69 -10.41 -30.70 21.49
CA GLU A 69 -10.05 -31.61 20.40
C GLU A 69 -9.50 -30.76 19.25
N LEU A 70 -8.16 -30.72 19.14
CA LEU A 70 -7.50 -30.00 18.07
C LEU A 70 -7.88 -30.72 16.77
N PRO A 71 -8.35 -29.99 15.74
CA PRO A 71 -8.63 -30.58 14.45
C PRO A 71 -7.47 -31.45 13.97
N GLY A 72 -7.77 -32.58 13.35
CA GLY A 72 -6.75 -33.48 12.82
C GLY A 72 -5.79 -32.73 11.88
N LEU A 73 -4.54 -33.21 11.79
CA LEU A 73 -3.50 -32.56 10.98
C LEU A 73 -3.96 -32.28 9.53
N THR A 74 -4.71 -33.21 8.94
CA THR A 74 -5.30 -33.07 7.59
C THR A 74 -6.24 -31.88 7.51
N GLU A 75 -7.17 -31.74 8.45
CA GLU A 75 -8.10 -30.61 8.50
C GLU A 75 -7.38 -29.27 8.70
N LEU A 76 -6.33 -29.24 9.55
CA LEU A 76 -5.51 -28.06 9.72
C LEU A 76 -4.79 -27.66 8.43
N THR A 77 -4.24 -28.63 7.68
CA THR A 77 -3.59 -28.35 6.39
C THR A 77 -4.57 -27.80 5.35
N GLU A 78 -5.79 -28.32 5.29
CA GLU A 78 -6.83 -27.81 4.40
C GLU A 78 -7.25 -26.37 4.77
N ARG A 79 -7.50 -26.10 6.06
CA ARG A 79 -7.81 -24.76 6.56
C ARG A 79 -6.66 -23.77 6.31
N ALA A 80 -5.41 -24.20 6.50
CA ALA A 80 -4.24 -23.39 6.20
C ALA A 80 -4.10 -23.07 4.70
N GLY A 81 -4.39 -24.05 3.83
CA GLY A 81 -4.47 -23.86 2.38
C GLY A 81 -5.52 -22.80 2.01
N ARG A 82 -6.73 -22.90 2.57
CA ARG A 82 -7.79 -21.90 2.37
C ARG A 82 -7.40 -20.51 2.86
N ALA A 83 -6.75 -20.40 4.03
CA ALA A 83 -6.26 -19.14 4.55
C ALA A 83 -5.26 -18.47 3.60
N ARG A 84 -4.33 -19.25 3.02
CA ARG A 84 -3.37 -18.74 2.03
C ARG A 84 -4.06 -18.24 0.76
N SER A 85 -5.12 -18.91 0.30
CA SER A 85 -5.93 -18.44 -0.84
C SER A 85 -6.65 -17.12 -0.53
N TYR A 86 -7.30 -17.02 0.65
CA TYR A 86 -7.96 -15.77 1.07
C TYR A 86 -6.97 -14.61 1.24
N LEU A 87 -5.82 -14.87 1.84
CA LEU A 87 -4.74 -13.88 1.98
C LEU A 87 -4.33 -13.34 0.61
N THR A 88 -4.09 -14.23 -0.36
CA THR A 88 -3.66 -13.84 -1.70
C THR A 88 -4.74 -13.02 -2.42
N GLY A 89 -6.00 -13.45 -2.34
CA GLY A 89 -7.13 -12.71 -2.91
C GLY A 89 -7.30 -11.31 -2.30
N LEU A 90 -7.18 -11.18 -0.96
CA LEU A 90 -7.26 -9.90 -0.28
C LEU A 90 -6.11 -8.97 -0.64
N ILE A 91 -4.89 -9.49 -0.76
CA ILE A 91 -3.71 -8.71 -1.18
C ILE A 91 -3.88 -8.21 -2.61
N VAL A 92 -4.33 -9.07 -3.54
CA VAL A 92 -4.60 -8.67 -4.93
C VAL A 92 -5.67 -7.57 -4.94
N ALA A 93 -6.81 -7.79 -4.28
CA ALA A 93 -7.91 -6.81 -4.27
C ALA A 93 -7.46 -5.45 -3.70
N THR A 94 -6.81 -5.44 -2.54
CA THR A 94 -6.33 -4.19 -1.91
C THR A 94 -5.25 -3.50 -2.73
N SER A 95 -4.35 -4.25 -3.37
CA SER A 95 -3.31 -3.69 -4.26
C SER A 95 -3.92 -3.00 -5.48
N VAL A 96 -4.94 -3.61 -6.10
CA VAL A 96 -5.65 -3.04 -7.26
C VAL A 96 -6.42 -1.78 -6.85
N VAL A 97 -7.12 -1.81 -5.71
CA VAL A 97 -7.85 -0.63 -5.20
C VAL A 97 -6.89 0.52 -4.87
N ALA A 98 -5.75 0.23 -4.23
CA ALA A 98 -4.75 1.24 -3.92
C ALA A 98 -4.13 1.82 -5.20
N LEU A 99 -3.80 0.98 -6.19
CA LEU A 99 -3.30 1.38 -7.50
C LEU A 99 -4.28 2.32 -8.21
N THR A 100 -5.55 1.91 -8.36
CA THR A 100 -6.54 2.69 -9.09
C THR A 100 -6.82 4.02 -8.41
N ALA A 101 -6.92 4.05 -7.07
CA ALA A 101 -7.09 5.28 -6.31
C ALA A 101 -5.86 6.20 -6.40
N ALA A 102 -4.64 5.67 -6.33
CA ALA A 102 -3.42 6.46 -6.48
C ALA A 102 -3.29 7.07 -7.88
N VAL A 103 -3.63 6.33 -8.93
CA VAL A 103 -3.64 6.83 -10.31
C VAL A 103 -4.75 7.87 -10.50
N ALA A 104 -5.97 7.62 -10.01
CA ALA A 104 -7.06 8.58 -10.07
C ALA A 104 -6.71 9.90 -9.35
N LEU A 105 -6.10 9.81 -8.17
CA LEU A 105 -5.60 10.97 -7.41
C LEU A 105 -4.52 11.73 -8.19
N ALA A 106 -3.59 11.00 -8.79
CA ALA A 106 -2.52 11.60 -9.55
C ALA A 106 -3.00 12.31 -10.82
N TRP A 107 -4.17 11.96 -11.36
CA TRP A 107 -4.77 12.59 -12.54
C TRP A 107 -5.82 13.66 -12.21
N SER A 108 -6.19 13.85 -10.95
CA SER A 108 -7.12 14.91 -10.55
C SER A 108 -6.37 16.26 -10.52
N TRP A 109 -6.29 16.93 -11.67
CA TRP A 109 -5.55 18.20 -11.85
C TRP A 109 -6.52 19.36 -12.09
N PRO A 110 -6.69 20.26 -11.10
CA PRO A 110 -7.42 21.49 -11.33
C PRO A 110 -6.62 22.42 -12.23
N GLY A 111 -7.04 22.53 -13.49
CA GLY A 111 -6.65 23.66 -14.34
C GLY A 111 -5.19 23.71 -14.80
N GLN A 112 -4.58 22.56 -15.11
CA GLN A 112 -3.27 22.40 -15.81
C GLN A 112 -1.99 22.53 -14.95
N GLY A 113 -2.10 22.70 -13.63
CA GLY A 113 -0.93 22.79 -12.73
C GLY A 113 -0.56 21.47 -12.04
N ILE A 114 0.72 21.30 -11.71
CA ILE A 114 1.21 20.19 -10.88
C ILE A 114 0.66 20.31 -9.45
N VAL A 115 -0.15 19.35 -9.03
CA VAL A 115 -0.66 19.25 -7.66
C VAL A 115 0.28 18.39 -6.82
N TRP A 116 1.30 19.02 -6.22
CA TRP A 116 2.30 18.34 -5.39
C TRP A 116 1.75 17.41 -4.31
N PRO A 117 0.68 17.77 -3.55
CA PRO A 117 0.11 16.87 -2.53
C PRO A 117 -0.37 15.54 -3.11
N ASN A 118 -1.02 15.58 -4.27
CA ASN A 118 -1.58 14.41 -4.93
C ASN A 118 -0.47 13.47 -5.43
N LEU A 119 0.55 14.04 -6.09
CA LEU A 119 1.72 13.30 -6.55
C LEU A 119 2.49 12.67 -5.38
N ALA A 120 2.67 13.43 -4.29
CA ALA A 120 3.37 12.96 -3.11
C ALA A 120 2.63 11.79 -2.45
N LEU A 121 1.30 11.87 -2.29
CA LEU A 121 0.50 10.78 -1.72
C LEU A 121 0.48 9.56 -2.63
N ALA A 122 0.32 9.73 -3.94
CA ALA A 122 0.36 8.63 -4.90
C ALA A 122 1.74 7.93 -4.90
N PHE A 123 2.82 8.71 -4.89
CA PHE A 123 4.18 8.17 -4.80
C PHE A 123 4.43 7.45 -3.48
N ALA A 124 4.06 8.04 -2.34
CA ALA A 124 4.17 7.39 -1.04
C ALA A 124 3.38 6.08 -0.99
N THR A 125 2.19 6.04 -1.58
CA THR A 125 1.37 4.81 -1.71
C THR A 125 2.10 3.75 -2.51
N ALA A 126 2.71 4.12 -3.65
CA ALA A 126 3.51 3.20 -4.46
C ALA A 126 4.69 2.60 -3.67
N VAL A 127 5.41 3.44 -2.93
CA VAL A 127 6.51 3.03 -2.05
C VAL A 127 6.01 2.05 -0.99
N VAL A 128 4.94 2.39 -0.26
CA VAL A 128 4.35 1.50 0.76
C VAL A 128 3.98 0.14 0.16
N LEU A 129 3.34 0.09 -1.02
CA LEU A 129 2.97 -1.17 -1.67
C LEU A 129 4.23 -2.02 -1.99
N MET A 130 5.27 -1.42 -2.56
CA MET A 130 6.52 -2.14 -2.88
C MET A 130 7.20 -2.69 -1.61
N PHE A 131 7.30 -1.88 -0.55
CA PHE A 131 7.89 -2.32 0.72
C PHE A 131 7.06 -3.41 1.41
N ARG A 132 5.72 -3.29 1.39
CA ARG A 132 4.82 -4.32 1.92
C ARG A 132 5.05 -5.65 1.22
N GLY A 133 5.27 -5.64 -0.10
CA GLY A 133 5.59 -6.86 -0.87
C GLY A 133 6.78 -7.63 -0.30
N ARG A 134 7.77 -6.95 0.30
CA ARG A 134 8.96 -7.58 0.91
C ARG A 134 8.67 -8.29 2.23
N THR A 135 7.58 -7.94 2.91
CA THR A 135 7.20 -8.55 4.20
C THR A 135 6.58 -9.93 4.03
N TYR A 136 6.03 -10.24 2.85
CA TYR A 136 5.45 -11.54 2.54
C TYR A 136 6.51 -12.50 2.00
N ALA A 137 6.63 -13.67 2.62
CA ALA A 137 7.60 -14.68 2.19
C ALA A 137 7.26 -15.34 0.84
N GLY A 138 5.98 -15.34 0.43
CA GLY A 138 5.54 -15.99 -0.80
C GLY A 138 5.48 -15.03 -1.99
N ALA A 139 6.04 -15.46 -3.13
CA ALA A 139 6.01 -14.70 -4.37
C ALA A 139 4.59 -14.33 -4.82
N HIS A 140 3.61 -15.21 -4.59
CA HIS A 140 2.20 -14.96 -4.94
C HIS A 140 1.59 -13.75 -4.23
N GLN A 141 2.07 -13.40 -3.03
CA GLN A 141 1.64 -12.21 -2.30
C GLN A 141 2.49 -10.98 -2.63
N ALA A 142 3.80 -11.18 -2.81
CA ALA A 142 4.73 -10.09 -3.09
C ALA A 142 4.52 -9.49 -4.49
N VAL A 143 4.30 -10.32 -5.51
CA VAL A 143 4.20 -9.88 -6.91
C VAL A 143 3.05 -8.88 -7.15
N PRO A 144 1.81 -9.10 -6.68
CA PRO A 144 0.73 -8.13 -6.85
C PRO A 144 1.04 -6.76 -6.22
N LEU A 145 1.64 -6.74 -5.03
CA LEU A 145 1.99 -5.51 -4.32
C LEU A 145 3.10 -4.73 -5.03
N ILE A 146 4.17 -5.42 -5.42
CA ILE A 146 5.30 -4.81 -6.12
C ILE A 146 4.86 -4.31 -7.51
N SER A 147 4.10 -5.12 -8.26
CA SER A 147 3.60 -4.75 -9.59
C SER A 147 2.62 -3.57 -9.52
N ALA A 148 1.74 -3.53 -8.52
CA ALA A 148 0.85 -2.39 -8.29
C ALA A 148 1.65 -1.11 -8.00
N GLY A 149 2.63 -1.17 -7.09
CA GLY A 149 3.50 -0.03 -6.82
C GLY A 149 4.26 0.45 -8.07
N ILE A 150 4.84 -0.47 -8.85
CA ILE A 150 5.54 -0.12 -10.11
C ILE A 150 4.57 0.54 -11.09
N SER A 151 3.36 0.01 -11.21
CA SER A 151 2.33 0.54 -12.10
C SER A 151 1.93 1.97 -11.72
N VAL A 152 1.83 2.29 -10.42
CA VAL A 152 1.62 3.68 -9.97
C VAL A 152 2.77 4.57 -10.43
N VAL A 153 4.03 4.19 -10.21
CA VAL A 153 5.20 5.00 -10.61
C VAL A 153 5.23 5.22 -12.12
N LEU A 154 4.98 4.18 -12.92
CA LEU A 154 4.92 4.28 -14.37
C LEU A 154 3.79 5.19 -14.83
N ALA A 155 2.62 5.11 -14.18
CA ALA A 155 1.52 6.02 -14.44
C ALA A 155 1.94 7.48 -14.13
N LEU A 156 2.52 7.76 -12.96
CA LEU A 156 3.00 9.11 -12.62
C LEU A 156 3.97 9.67 -13.67
N LEU A 157 4.98 8.88 -14.07
CA LEU A 157 5.97 9.29 -15.06
C LEU A 157 5.34 9.48 -16.46
N GLY A 158 4.46 8.56 -16.87
CA GLY A 158 3.73 8.66 -18.14
C GLY A 158 2.80 9.88 -18.20
N GLY A 159 2.09 10.15 -17.10
CA GLY A 159 1.24 11.34 -16.95
C GLY A 159 2.04 12.63 -17.04
N MET A 160 3.20 12.68 -16.37
CA MET A 160 4.14 13.82 -16.46
C MET A 160 4.68 14.01 -17.89
N ALA A 161 5.09 12.94 -18.56
CA ALA A 161 5.59 13.01 -19.94
C ALA A 161 4.51 13.48 -20.94
N TRP A 162 3.25 13.05 -20.73
CA TRP A 162 2.13 13.43 -21.59
C TRP A 162 1.76 14.91 -21.47
N THR A 163 1.74 15.41 -20.24
CA THR A 163 1.23 16.75 -19.90
C THR A 163 2.30 17.83 -20.04
N HIS A 164 3.56 17.53 -19.72
CA HIS A 164 4.67 18.48 -19.77
C HIS A 164 5.61 18.09 -20.91
N ARG A 165 5.12 18.23 -22.14
CA ARG A 165 5.82 17.78 -23.36
C ARG A 165 7.20 18.44 -23.52
N ASP A 166 7.34 19.68 -23.05
CA ASP A 166 8.58 20.45 -23.06
C ASP A 166 9.68 19.83 -22.18
N HIS A 167 9.30 19.03 -21.18
CA HIS A 167 10.20 18.32 -20.27
C HIS A 167 10.25 16.81 -20.54
N ALA A 168 9.68 16.33 -21.66
CA ALA A 168 9.58 14.90 -21.96
C ALA A 168 10.94 14.19 -21.97
N LEU A 169 12.01 14.85 -22.45
CA LEU A 169 13.36 14.28 -22.43
C LEU A 169 13.89 14.07 -21.01
N VAL A 170 13.62 15.00 -20.08
CA VAL A 170 14.03 14.88 -18.67
C VAL A 170 13.25 13.76 -17.99
N VAL A 171 11.93 13.69 -18.21
CA VAL A 171 11.08 12.62 -17.67
C VAL A 171 11.52 11.26 -18.23
N PHE A 172 11.84 11.17 -19.53
CA PHE A 172 12.38 9.96 -20.15
C PHE A 172 13.72 9.55 -19.53
N ALA A 173 14.64 10.48 -19.35
CA ALA A 173 15.94 10.21 -18.73
C ALA A 173 15.79 9.69 -17.29
N ILE A 174 14.92 10.32 -16.49
CA ILE A 174 14.60 9.85 -15.12
C ILE A 174 14.00 8.45 -15.16
N THR A 175 13.01 8.23 -16.03
CA THR A 175 12.33 6.93 -16.18
C THR A 175 13.32 5.83 -16.55
N MET A 176 14.19 6.10 -17.52
CA MET A 176 15.20 5.15 -17.97
C MET A 176 16.25 4.87 -16.88
N THR A 177 16.65 5.89 -16.13
CA THR A 177 17.56 5.73 -14.98
C THR A 177 16.95 4.83 -13.90
N VAL A 178 15.68 5.07 -13.55
CA VAL A 178 14.93 4.24 -12.58
C VAL A 178 14.78 2.81 -13.09
N LEU A 179 14.47 2.62 -14.38
CA LEU A 179 14.35 1.30 -15.01
C LEU A 179 15.69 0.54 -14.95
N LEU A 180 16.79 1.18 -15.33
CA LEU A 180 18.13 0.59 -15.30
C LEU A 180 18.56 0.22 -13.87
N LEU A 181 18.36 1.13 -12.90
CA LEU A 181 18.62 0.85 -11.48
C LEU A 181 17.79 -0.33 -10.98
N SER A 182 16.49 -0.38 -11.31
CA SER A 182 15.61 -1.47 -10.95
C SER A 182 16.06 -2.81 -11.56
N LEU A 183 16.48 -2.80 -12.82
CA LEU A 183 17.00 -3.97 -13.51
C LEU A 183 18.31 -4.46 -12.88
N ILE A 184 19.25 -3.56 -12.62
CA ILE A 184 20.54 -3.87 -11.97
C ILE A 184 20.27 -4.45 -10.58
N LEU A 185 19.44 -3.79 -9.77
CA LEU A 185 19.07 -4.27 -8.43
C LEU A 185 18.34 -5.61 -8.49
N GLY A 186 17.45 -5.83 -9.45
CA GLY A 186 16.75 -7.10 -9.64
C GLY A 186 17.69 -8.26 -9.98
N ILE A 187 18.78 -8.00 -10.71
CA ILE A 187 19.80 -9.00 -11.06
C ILE A 187 20.77 -9.24 -9.90
N LEU A 188 21.24 -8.17 -9.24
CA LEU A 188 22.27 -8.26 -8.20
C LEU A 188 21.72 -8.63 -6.82
N ALA A 189 20.47 -8.26 -6.49
CA ALA A 189 19.90 -8.50 -5.17
C ALA A 189 19.86 -9.99 -4.78
N PRO A 190 19.45 -10.94 -5.65
CA PRO A 190 19.45 -12.36 -5.31
C PRO A 190 20.83 -12.96 -5.06
N GLN A 191 21.88 -12.34 -5.62
CA GLN A 191 23.26 -12.83 -5.54
C GLN A 191 24.00 -12.35 -4.29
N ASN A 192 23.42 -11.41 -3.53
CA ASN A 192 24.09 -10.75 -2.41
C ASN A 192 23.37 -11.01 -1.08
N THR A 193 24.14 -11.32 -0.03
CA THR A 193 23.63 -11.33 1.34
C THR A 193 23.58 -9.90 1.88
N PHE A 194 22.38 -9.40 2.16
CA PHE A 194 22.22 -8.05 2.71
C PHE A 194 22.79 -7.93 4.13
N SER A 195 23.57 -6.87 4.39
CA SER A 195 24.07 -6.57 5.73
C SER A 195 22.93 -6.20 6.70
N PRO A 196 23.11 -6.40 8.02
CA PRO A 196 22.12 -6.00 9.02
C PRO A 196 21.73 -4.51 8.92
N VAL A 197 22.69 -3.65 8.59
CA VAL A 197 22.46 -2.20 8.41
C VAL A 197 21.54 -1.93 7.23
N MET A 198 21.74 -2.60 6.09
CA MET A 198 20.90 -2.43 4.90
C MET A 198 19.46 -2.91 5.16
N ARG A 199 19.31 -4.03 5.87
CA ARG A 199 17.99 -4.53 6.27
C ARG A 199 17.29 -3.53 7.19
N ARG A 200 17.99 -3.00 8.19
CA ARG A 200 17.44 -2.01 9.11
C ARG A 200 17.07 -0.71 8.42
N ALA A 201 17.89 -0.23 7.49
CA ALA A 201 17.59 0.95 6.69
C ALA A 201 16.29 0.77 5.89
N ALA A 202 16.09 -0.41 5.28
CA ALA A 202 14.85 -0.73 4.58
C ALA A 202 13.62 -0.77 5.49
N GLU A 203 13.74 -1.32 6.70
CA GLU A 203 12.66 -1.30 7.70
C GLU A 203 12.30 0.14 8.09
N LEU A 204 13.30 0.99 8.33
CA LEU A 204 13.07 2.40 8.66
C LEU A 204 12.42 3.17 7.52
N LEU A 205 12.79 2.87 6.27
CA LEU A 205 12.20 3.49 5.09
C LEU A 205 10.74 3.08 4.90
N ASP A 206 10.40 1.81 5.14
CA ASP A 206 9.02 1.33 5.15
C ASP A 206 8.18 2.06 6.21
N LEU A 207 8.70 2.15 7.44
CA LEU A 207 8.02 2.86 8.53
C LEU A 207 7.86 4.36 8.24
N ALA A 208 8.87 5.00 7.66
CA ALA A 208 8.79 6.40 7.27
C ALA A 208 7.74 6.63 6.16
N ALA A 209 7.69 5.73 5.17
CA ALA A 209 6.69 5.79 4.10
C ALA A 209 5.27 5.64 4.65
N ILE A 210 5.04 4.68 5.55
CA ILE A 210 3.74 4.48 6.23
C ILE A 210 3.38 5.72 7.07
N ALA A 211 4.34 6.25 7.84
CA ALA A 211 4.12 7.42 8.68
C ALA A 211 3.78 8.67 7.85
N ALA A 212 4.34 8.80 6.64
CA ALA A 212 4.07 9.92 5.73
C ALA A 212 2.65 9.90 5.13
N ILE A 213 1.98 8.75 5.08
CA ILE A 213 0.63 8.64 4.49
C ILE A 213 -0.38 9.57 5.18
N VAL A 214 -0.38 9.59 6.52
CA VAL A 214 -1.34 10.39 7.31
C VAL A 214 -1.22 11.89 7.02
N PRO A 215 -0.06 12.55 7.17
CA PRO A 215 0.06 13.97 6.87
C PRO A 215 -0.20 14.26 5.39
N LEU A 216 0.16 13.37 4.47
CA LEU A 216 -0.14 13.56 3.04
C LEU A 216 -1.65 13.52 2.75
N ILE A 217 -2.41 12.63 3.40
CA ILE A 217 -3.88 12.63 3.30
C ILE A 217 -4.46 13.94 3.84
N CYS A 218 -3.98 14.41 5.00
CA CYS A 218 -4.40 15.70 5.56
C CYS A 218 -4.08 16.87 4.63
N TRP A 219 -2.98 16.79 3.90
CA TRP A 219 -2.60 17.81 2.92
C TRP A 219 -3.53 17.79 1.69
N VAL A 220 -3.77 16.59 1.13
CA VAL A 220 -4.67 16.39 -0.02
C VAL A 220 -6.10 16.81 0.31
N SER A 221 -6.59 16.53 1.51
CA SER A 221 -7.92 16.92 1.96
C SER A 221 -8.06 18.42 2.29
N GLY A 222 -6.98 19.19 2.21
CA GLY A 222 -6.98 20.62 2.51
C GLY A 222 -7.03 20.97 4.00
N LEU A 223 -6.90 19.98 4.90
CA LEU A 223 -6.98 20.20 6.35
C LEU A 223 -5.92 21.20 6.86
N PHE A 224 -4.69 21.13 6.34
CA PHE A 224 -3.64 22.10 6.67
C PHE A 224 -3.94 23.52 6.17
N ALA A 225 -4.68 23.67 5.07
CA ALA A 225 -5.09 24.98 4.60
C ALA A 225 -6.22 25.55 5.48
N LEU A 226 -7.18 24.71 5.87
CA LEU A 226 -8.26 25.09 6.80
C LEU A 226 -7.70 25.57 8.14
N MET A 227 -6.77 24.84 8.75
CA MET A 227 -6.19 25.21 10.04
C MET A 227 -5.35 26.50 10.00
N ARG A 228 -4.73 26.84 8.86
CA ARG A 228 -3.96 28.10 8.70
C ARG A 228 -4.83 29.31 8.41
N GLY A 229 -6.08 29.10 7.99
CA GLY A 229 -7.04 30.16 7.70
C GLY A 229 -7.94 30.53 8.88
N LEU A 230 -7.82 29.81 10.01
CA LEU A 230 -8.41 30.14 11.31
C LEU A 230 -7.45 31.01 12.12
#